data_AF-A0A915L3X8-F1
#
_entry.id   AF-A0A915L3X8-F1
#
_cell.length_a   1.000
_cell.length_b   1.000
_cell.length_c   1.000
_cell.angle_alpha   90.00
_cell.angle_beta   90.00
_cell.angle_gamma   90.00
#
_symmetry.space_group_name_H-M   'P 1'
#
loop_
_entity.id
_entity.type
_entity.pdbx_description
1 polymer ?
#
loop_
_entity_poly.entity_id
_entity_poly.type
_entity_poly.pdbx_seq_one_letter_code
_entity_poly.pdbx_strand_id
1 'polypeptide(L)' 'MANRGPNYGLSLEIEKKNKAKFVLADCQEILTWLEQCTNLKFEKDIFSMTDDSEVADALKDGVQLCA' A
#
# COMPACT_ATOMS: atom_id res chain seq x y z
N MET A 1 6.42 13.38 22.13
CA MET A 1 6.48 14.78 21.66
C MET A 1 5.44 14.96 20.58
N ALA A 2 4.65 16.03 20.69
CA ALA A 2 3.43 16.29 19.94
C ALA A 2 3.71 16.57 18.46
N ASN A 3 3.00 15.90 17.54
CA ASN A 3 2.79 16.42 16.18
C ASN A 3 1.66 15.74 15.38
N ARG A 4 0.61 15.20 16.04
CA ARG A 4 -0.65 14.97 15.33
C ARG A 4 -1.40 16.30 15.35
N GLY A 5 -1.05 17.16 14.39
CA GLY A 5 -1.91 18.26 14.01
C GLY A 5 -3.32 17.72 13.75
N PRO A 6 -4.35 18.55 13.94
CA PRO A 6 -5.72 18.07 13.89
C PRO A 6 -6.05 17.35 12.58
N ASN A 7 -6.74 16.22 12.69
CA ASN A 7 -7.20 15.39 11.56
C ASN A 7 -8.42 16.02 10.84
N TYR A 8 -8.39 17.33 10.62
CA TYR A 8 -9.42 18.09 9.91
C TYR A 8 -8.79 19.01 8.87
N GLY A 9 -9.51 19.26 7.78
CA GLY A 9 -9.03 20.06 6.64
C GLY A 9 -8.34 19.26 5.54
N LEU A 10 -7.44 19.91 4.80
CA LEU A 10 -6.86 19.42 3.54
C LEU A 10 -6.22 18.02 3.64
N SER A 11 -5.56 17.69 4.76
CA SER A 11 -4.93 16.38 4.96
C SER A 11 -5.93 15.22 5.02
N LEU A 12 -7.07 15.42 5.68
CA LEU A 12 -8.15 14.42 5.73
C LEU A 12 -8.81 14.27 4.35
N GLU A 13 -8.97 15.38 3.61
CA GLU A 13 -9.49 15.35 2.25
C GLU A 13 -8.55 14.65 1.26
N ILE A 14 -7.24 14.85 1.41
CA ILE A 14 -6.22 14.14 0.62
C ILE A 14 -6.25 12.65 0.93
N GLU A 15 -6.32 12.26 2.21
CA GLU A 15 -6.40 10.86 2.60
C GLU A 15 -7.65 10.19 2.02
N LYS A 16 -8.81 10.86 2.11
CA LYS A 16 -10.07 10.39 1.49
C LYS A 16 -9.98 10.28 -0.03
N LYS A 17 -9.36 11.26 -0.71
CA LYS A 17 -9.16 11.24 -2.16
C LYS A 17 -8.21 10.13 -2.59
N ASN A 18 -7.17 9.85 -1.81
CA ASN A 18 -6.24 8.75 -2.08
C ASN A 18 -6.93 7.40 -1.92
N LYS A 19 -7.70 7.20 -0.84
CA LYS A 19 -8.52 6.00 -0.64
C LYS A 19 -9.56 5.82 -1.76
N ALA A 20 -10.21 6.90 -2.19
CA ALA A 20 -11.20 6.84 -3.28
C ALA A 20 -10.60 6.48 -4.65
N LYS A 21 -9.29 6.66 -4.83
CA LYS A 21 -8.56 6.29 -6.06
C LYS A 21 -7.90 4.92 -5.97
N PHE A 22 -7.88 4.31 -4.79
CA PHE A 22 -7.26 3.01 -4.60
C PHE A 22 -8.11 1.93 -5.28
N VAL A 23 -7.50 1.21 -6.20
CA VAL A 23 -8.11 0.08 -6.90
C VAL A 23 -7.32 -1.17 -6.52
N LEU A 24 -7.95 -2.07 -5.78
CA LEU A 24 -7.31 -3.28 -5.29
C LEU A 24 -6.80 -4.17 -6.44
N ALA A 25 -7.58 -4.29 -7.52
CA ALA A 25 -7.20 -5.09 -8.69
C ALA A 25 -5.89 -4.59 -9.33
N ASP A 26 -5.75 -3.28 -9.53
CA ASP A 26 -4.54 -2.66 -10.07
C ASP A 26 -3.35 -2.92 -9.14
N CYS A 27 -3.56 -2.83 -7.82
CA CYS A 27 -2.52 -3.16 -6.85
C CYS A 27 -2.08 -4.62 -6.93
N GLN A 28 -3.00 -5.57 -7.07
CA GLN A 28 -2.66 -6.99 -7.19
C GLN A 28 -1.83 -7.26 -8.46
N GLU A 29 -2.15 -6.60 -9.57
CA GLU A 29 -1.37 -6.70 -10.80
C GLU A 29 0.06 -6.14 -10.61
N ILE A 30 0.19 -4.97 -9.97
CA ILE A 30 1.49 -4.34 -9.69
C ILE A 30 2.32 -5.20 -8.73
N LEU A 31 1.72 -5.76 -7.67
CA LEU A 31 2.41 -6.65 -6.74
C LEU A 31 2.91 -7.91 -7.46
N THR A 32 2.09 -8.48 -8.34
CA THR A 32 2.49 -9.65 -9.14
C THR A 32 3.67 -9.31 -10.05
N TRP A 33 3.65 -8.13 -10.67
CA TRP A 33 4.76 -7.62 -11.47
C TRP A 33 6.03 -7.40 -10.63
N LEU A 34 5.90 -6.86 -9.42
CA LEU A 34 7.00 -6.67 -8.47
C LEU A 34 7.66 -7.99 -8.07
N GLU A 35 6.87 -9.04 -7.77
CA GLU A 35 7.43 -10.38 -7.49
C GLU A 35 8.23 -10.92 -8.68
N GLN A 36 7.74 -10.70 -9.91
CA GLN A 36 8.43 -11.14 -11.12
C GLN A 36 9.73 -10.37 -11.37
N CYS A 37 9.75 -9.05 -11.13
CA CYS A 37 10.93 -8.22 -11.34
C CYS A 37 12.01 -8.45 -10.28
N THR A 38 11.62 -8.62 -9.02
CA THR A 38 12.55 -8.77 -7.90
C THR A 38 12.88 -10.23 -7.61
N ASN A 39 12.07 -11.17 -8.11
CA ASN A 39 12.12 -12.60 -7.80
C ASN A 39 12.01 -12.90 -6.29
N LEU A 40 11.46 -11.94 -5.54
CA LEU A 40 11.17 -12.05 -4.11
C LEU A 40 9.68 -12.33 -3.93
N LYS A 41 9.35 -13.29 -3.08
CA LYS A 41 7.97 -13.59 -2.75
C LYS A 41 7.49 -12.71 -1.60
N PHE A 42 6.24 -12.23 -1.69
CA PHE A 42 5.59 -11.60 -0.54
C PHE A 42 5.31 -12.65 0.55
N GLU A 43 5.40 -12.22 1.82
CA GLU A 43 5.11 -13.09 2.96
C GLU A 43 3.63 -13.49 3.02
N LYS A 44 2.77 -12.64 2.45
CA LYS A 44 1.32 -12.84 2.33
C LYS A 44 0.92 -12.94 0.87
N ASP A 45 0.03 -13.89 0.56
CA ASP A 45 -0.54 -14.05 -0.77
C ASP A 45 -1.21 -12.77 -1.27
N ILE A 46 -0.82 -12.31 -2.46
CA ILE A 46 -1.33 -11.09 -3.11
C ILE A 46 -2.86 -11.11 -3.25
N PHE A 47 -3.42 -12.28 -3.59
CA PHE A 47 -4.87 -12.46 -3.74
C PHE A 47 -5.63 -12.57 -2.42
N SER A 48 -4.93 -12.77 -1.31
CA SER A 48 -5.50 -12.80 0.04
C SER A 48 -5.59 -11.39 0.66
N MET A 49 -4.93 -10.40 0.05
CA MET A 49 -5.01 -8.99 0.48
C MET A 49 -6.35 -8.38 0.05
N THR A 50 -7.07 -7.83 1.02
CA THR A 50 -8.45 -7.33 0.81
C THR A 50 -8.60 -5.82 0.92
N ASP A 51 -7.62 -5.14 1.52
CA ASP A 51 -7.70 -3.72 1.83
C ASP A 51 -6.37 -2.99 1.60
N ASP A 52 -6.42 -1.67 1.44
CA ASP A 52 -5.24 -0.82 1.20
C ASP A 52 -4.22 -0.91 2.34
N SER A 53 -4.71 -1.11 3.56
CA SER A 53 -3.87 -1.23 4.75
C SER A 53 -2.96 -2.46 4.70
N GLU A 54 -3.46 -3.58 4.17
CA GLU A 54 -2.70 -4.84 4.09
C GLU A 54 -1.61 -4.78 3.02
N VAL A 55 -1.93 -4.13 1.89
CA VAL A 55 -0.96 -3.87 0.81
C VAL A 55 0.14 -2.93 1.31
N ALA A 56 -0.24 -1.88 2.04
CA ALA A 56 0.71 -0.94 2.62
C ALA A 56 1.64 -1.62 3.64
N ASP A 57 1.11 -2.55 4.46
CA ASP A 57 1.91 -3.30 5.43
C ASP A 57 2.90 -4.24 4.74
N ALA A 58 2.48 -4.94 3.68
CA ALA A 58 3.35 -5.83 2.90
C ALA A 58 4.53 -5.13 2.20
N LEU A 59 4.40 -3.84 1.91
CA LEU A 59 5.44 -3.02 1.27
C LEU A 59 6.24 -2.15 2.26
N LYS A 60 5.84 -2.14 3.53
CA LYS A 60 6.34 -1.21 4.54
C LYS A 60 7.83 -1.37 4.84
N ASP A 61 8.33 -2.60 4.85
CA ASP A 61 9.74 -2.89 5.13
C ASP A 61 10.67 -2.45 3.98
N GLY A 62 10.10 -2.14 2.81
CA GLY A 62 10.83 -1.56 1.68
C GLY A 62 11.80 -2.52 0.97
N VAL A 63 12.01 -3.73 1.48
CA VAL A 63 12.91 -4.74 0.88
C VAL A 63 12.48 -5.04 -0.56
N GLN A 64 11.19 -5.15 -0.81
CA GLN A 64 10.63 -5.47 -2.14
C GLN A 64 10.69 -4.28 -3.09
N LEU A 65 10.90 -3.06 -2.58
CA LEU A 65 10.99 -1.83 -3.38
C LEU A 65 12.45 -1.42 -3.67
N CYS A 66 13.40 -1.91 -2.90
CA CYS A 66 14.83 -1.56 -3.00
C CYS A 66 15.68 -2.65 -3.67
N ALA A 67 15.07 -3.77 -4.09
CA ALA A 67 15.74 -4.89 -4.74
C ALA A 67 16.16 -4.56 -6.19
#